data_AF-A0A7R6Z3M9-F1
#
_entry.id   AF-A0A7R6Z3M9-F1
#
_cell.length_a   1.000
_cell.length_b   1.000
_cell.length_c   1.000
_cell.angle_alpha   90.00
_cell.angle_beta   90.00
_cell.angle_gamma   90.00
#
_symmetry.space_group_name_H-M   'P 1'
#
loop_
_entity.id
_entity.type
_entity.pdbx_description
1 polymer ?
#
loop_
_entity_poly.entity_id
_entity_poly.type
_entity_poly.pdbx_seq_one_letter_code
_entity_poly.pdbx_strand_id
1 'polypeptide(L)' 'MADRPFPSFWLYKDARGEWRWTFHATNREPIAVSSEGYVRKADCRHGIDLIAVGTNWPVWSPIDQVNMP' A
#
# COMPACT_ATOMS: atom_id res chain seq x y z
N MET A 1 -16.43 17.87 0.86
CA MET A 1 -15.27 17.22 1.48
C MET A 1 -15.70 15.81 1.82
N ALA A 2 -15.28 14.81 1.03
CA ALA A 2 -15.68 13.43 1.28
C ALA A 2 -14.93 12.93 2.51
N ASP A 3 -15.65 12.63 3.60
CA ASP A 3 -15.10 11.98 4.77
C ASP A 3 -14.72 10.55 4.38
N ARG A 4 -13.42 10.30 4.21
CA ARG A 4 -12.92 8.95 3.96
C ARG A 4 -12.76 8.28 5.33
N PRO A 5 -13.34 7.08 5.53
CA PRO A 5 -13.09 6.33 6.75
C PRO A 5 -11.60 5.95 6.82
N PHE A 6 -10.96 6.16 7.97
CA PHE A 6 -9.60 5.68 8.25
C PHE A 6 -9.65 4.53 9.26
N PRO A 7 -8.82 3.48 9.12
CA PRO A 7 -7.83 3.25 8.07
C PRO A 7 -8.47 2.81 6.74
N SER A 8 -7.96 3.27 5.60
CA SER A 8 -8.45 2.82 4.29
C SER A 8 -7.45 2.97 3.15
N PHE A 9 -7.71 2.21 2.09
CA PHE A 9 -6.95 2.24 0.84
C PHE A 9 -7.50 3.31 -0.10
N TRP A 10 -6.66 4.28 -0.44
CA TRP A 10 -6.90 5.22 -1.52
C TRP A 10 -6.50 4.60 -2.85
N LEU A 11 -7.46 4.12 -3.63
CA LEU A 11 -7.23 3.74 -5.02
C LEU A 11 -7.42 4.95 -5.94
N TYR A 12 -6.43 5.26 -6.77
CA TYR A 12 -6.48 6.36 -7.74
C TYR A 12 -5.77 5.97 -9.04
N LYS A 13 -6.00 6.75 -10.10
CA LYS A 13 -5.35 6.59 -11.40
C LYS A 13 -4.41 7.77 -11.62
N ASP A 14 -3.16 7.48 -11.94
CA ASP A 14 -2.14 8.48 -12.21
C ASP A 14 -2.32 9.11 -13.60
N ALA A 15 -1.64 10.23 -13.87
CA ALA A 15 -1.64 10.91 -15.16
C ALA A 15 -1.17 10.01 -16.32
N ARG A 16 -0.32 9.02 -16.03
CA ARG A 16 0.15 8.01 -17.00
C ARG A 16 -0.90 6.95 -17.34
N GLY A 17 -2.06 6.99 -16.69
CA GLY A 17 -3.14 6.04 -16.90
C GLY A 17 -2.99 4.75 -16.09
N GLU A 18 -2.04 4.71 -15.16
CA GLU A 18 -1.75 3.56 -14.29
C GLU A 18 -2.55 3.67 -12.98
N TRP A 19 -3.01 2.54 -12.45
CA TRP A 19 -3.68 2.44 -11.16
C TRP A 19 -2.67 2.32 -10.04
N ARG A 20 -2.87 3.11 -8.99
CA ARG A 20 -2.04 3.09 -7.77
C ARG A 20 -2.92 3.11 -6.55
N TRP A 21 -2.42 2.57 -5.46
CA TRP A 21 -3.08 2.61 -4.17
C TRP A 21 -2.14 3.14 -3.08
N THR A 22 -2.72 3.85 -2.11
CA THR A 22 -2.03 4.31 -0.90
C THR A 22 -2.86 3.95 0.31
N PHE A 23 -2.29 3.27 1.27
CA PHE A 23 -2.94 2.94 2.53
C PHE A 23 -2.64 4.03 3.57
N HIS A 24 -3.71 4.65 4.06
CA HIS A 24 -3.63 5.61 5.15
C HIS A 24 -4.09 4.95 6.44
N ALA A 25 -3.26 5.08 7.49
CA ALA A 25 -3.63 4.65 8.82
C ALA A 25 -4.61 5.63 9.48
N THR A 26 -5.08 5.31 10.68
CA THR A 26 -5.96 6.18 11.50
C THR A 26 -5.36 7.56 11.77
N ASN A 27 -4.03 7.67 11.84
CA ASN A 27 -3.30 8.93 11.95
C ASN A 27 -3.31 9.76 10.66
N ARG A 28 -3.99 9.31 9.60
CA ARG A 28 -4.08 9.93 8.26
C ARG A 28 -2.75 9.93 7.49
N GLU A 29 -1.71 9.32 8.05
CA GLU A 29 -0.42 9.22 7.39
C GLU A 29 -0.39 8.03 6.42
N PRO A 30 0.25 8.17 5.25
CA PRO A 30 0.45 7.06 4.34
C PRO A 30 1.48 6.10 4.93
N ILE A 31 1.07 4.86 5.21
CA ILE A 31 1.97 3.84 5.78
C ILE A 31 2.42 2.80 4.74
N ALA A 32 1.66 2.64 3.67
CA ALA A 32 2.00 1.76 2.56
C ALA A 32 1.55 2.39 1.25
N VAL A 33 2.38 2.27 0.23
CA VAL A 33 2.11 2.74 -1.13
C VAL A 33 2.35 1.61 -2.11
N SER A 34 1.63 1.61 -3.21
CA SER A 34 1.93 0.75 -4.34
C SER A 34 3.22 1.21 -5.01
N SER A 35 4.28 0.42 -4.93
CA SER A 35 5.54 0.69 -5.64
C SER A 35 5.39 0.50 -7.15
N GLU A 36 4.50 -0.40 -7.58
CA GLU A 36 4.22 -0.66 -9.00
C GLU A 36 2.88 -0.03 -9.43
N GLY A 37 2.86 0.52 -10.65
CA GLY A 37 1.66 1.00 -11.31
C GLY A 37 0.96 -0.16 -12.02
N TYR A 38 -0.32 -0.37 -11.74
CA TYR A 38 -1.10 -1.43 -12.37
C TYR A 38 -1.82 -0.92 -13.62
N VAL A 39 -1.80 -1.69 -14.70
CA VAL A 39 -2.56 -1.32 -15.93
C VAL A 39 -4.06 -1.47 -15.71
N ARG A 40 -4.50 -2.50 -14.96
CA ARG A 40 -5.92 -2.75 -14.67
C ARG A 40 -6.25 -2.47 -13.21
N LYS A 41 -7.47 -1.96 -12.99
CA LYS A 41 -8.04 -1.75 -11.66
C LYS A 41 -8.17 -3.05 -10.86
N ALA A 42 -8.44 -4.17 -11.55
CA ALA A 42 -8.62 -5.48 -10.94
C ALA A 42 -7.32 -5.98 -10.28
N ASP A 43 -6.19 -5.89 -10.99
CA ASP A 43 -4.87 -6.26 -10.46
C ASP A 43 -4.52 -5.40 -9.23
N CYS A 44 -4.79 -4.09 -9.32
CA CYS A 44 -4.59 -3.16 -8.22
C CYS A 44 -5.42 -3.51 -6.98
N ARG A 45 -6.70 -3.88 -7.18
CA ARG A 45 -7.59 -4.33 -6.11
C ARG A 45 -7.15 -5.66 -5.50
N HIS A 46 -6.64 -6.57 -6.33
CA HIS A 46 -6.10 -7.85 -5.86
C HIS A 46 -4.86 -7.66 -4.99
N GLY A 47 -3.95 -6.75 -5.35
CA GLY A 47 -2.81 -6.40 -4.49
C GLY A 47 -3.24 -5.86 -3.12
N ILE A 48 -4.25 -4.98 -3.09
CA ILE A 48 -4.85 -4.50 -1.83
C ILE A 48 -5.42 -5.67 -1.01
N ASP A 49 -6.13 -6.59 -1.65
CA ASP A 49 -6.75 -7.75 -0.99
C ASP A 49 -5.70 -8.66 -0.33
N LEU A 50 -4.59 -8.95 -1.03
CA LEU A 50 -3.47 -9.72 -0.50
C LEU A 50 -2.88 -9.09 0.77
N ILE A 51 -2.72 -7.77 0.78
CA ILE A 51 -2.18 -7.02 1.92
C ILE A 51 -3.19 -6.96 3.07
N ALA A 52 -4.47 -6.77 2.76
CA ALA A 52 -5.55 -6.73 3.76
C ALA A 52 -5.71 -8.09 4.46
N VAL A 53 -5.55 -9.20 3.73
CA VAL A 53 -5.57 -10.56 4.27
C VAL A 53 -4.28 -10.86 5.05
N GLY A 54 -3.16 -10.21 4.70
CA GLY A 54 -1.83 -10.55 5.18
C GLY A 54 -1.43 -10.00 6.56
N THR A 55 -2.31 -10.03 7.55
CA THR A 55 -2.07 -9.40 8.87
C THR A 55 -0.95 -10.07 9.70
N ASN A 56 -0.48 -11.27 9.33
CA ASN A 56 0.49 -12.04 10.13
C ASN A 56 1.62 -12.69 9.32
N TRP A 57 2.25 -11.93 8.42
CA TRP A 57 3.33 -12.45 7.59
C TRP A 57 4.66 -12.35 8.35
N PRO A 58 5.52 -13.40 8.29
CA PRO A 58 6.82 -13.35 8.95
C PRO A 58 7.65 -12.22 8.33
N VAL A 59 8.08 -11.28 9.17
CA VAL A 59 9.02 -10.24 8.77
C VAL A 59 10.40 -10.88 8.72
N TRP A 60 10.97 -10.98 7.52
CA TRP A 60 12.35 -11.40 7.36
C TRP A 60 13.27 -10.16 7.44
N SER A 61 14.22 -10.21 8.36
CA SER A 61 15.28 -9.20 8.50
C SER A 61 16.63 -9.90 8.53
N PRO A 62 17.58 -9.57 7.63
CA PRO A 62 18.93 -10.07 7.74
C PRO A 62 19.59 -9.38 8.94
N ILE A 63 20.16 -10.18 9.84
CA ILE A 63 20.83 -9.79 11.10
C ILE A 63 22.07 -8.88 10.94
N ASP A 64 22.29 -8.27 9.76
CA ASP A 64 23.52 -7.54 9.39
C ASP A 64 23.29 -6.04 9.06
N GLN A 65 22.09 -5.49 9.25
CA GLN A 65 21.83 -4.07 8.93
C GLN A 65 22.13 -3.08 10.08
N VAL A 66 22.75 -3.54 11.18
CA VAL A 66 23.02 -2.71 12.36
C VAL A 66 24.37 -1.97 12.28
N ASN A 67 25.19 -2.17 11.24
CA ASN A 67 26.50 -1.53 11.21
C ASN A 67 27.06 -1.30 9.79
N MET A 68 26.46 -0.37 9.04
CA MET A 68 27.15 0.28 7.91
C MET A 68 27.71 1.63 8.41
N PRO A 69 29.02 1.91 8.25
CA PRO A 69 29.66 3.13 8.76
C PRO A 69 29.18 4.41 8.06
#